data_AF-A0A355UKS9-F1
#
_entry.id   AF-A0A355UKS9-F1
#
_cell.length_a   1.000
_cell.length_b   1.000
_cell.length_c   1.000
_cell.angle_alpha   90.00
_cell.angle_beta   90.00
_cell.angle_gamma   90.00
#
_symmetry.space_group_name_H-M   'P 1'
#
loop_
_entity.id
_entity.type
_entity.pdbx_description
1 polymer ?
#
loop_
_entity_poly.entity_id
_entity_poly.type
_entity_poly.pdbx_seq_one_letter_code
_entity_poly.pdbx_strand_id
1 'polypeptide(L)'
;MANIRAFIRSSKKEFAKIRFRLTDGRMVQLFYVSDILVNPNQWDNNRECIKAKVLINNIERNKINNKVSETKRIILQAFENLKQSSEYITSENLTKYVDRLINSDNNKTFNLVEDNNFFQLFQKFIDSSKVSTNRLQSYKVVIGKLKRFELYYRLSIKNNFILSLNTFSVDILDLFEQYL
;
A
#
# COMPACT_ATOMS: atom_id res chain seq x y z
N MET A 1 -14.81 11.50 -11.87
CA MET A 1 -14.68 11.57 -10.40
C MET A 1 -14.95 10.18 -9.89
N ALA A 2 -13.93 9.58 -9.26
CA ALA A 2 -13.99 8.18 -8.87
C ALA A 2 -15.03 7.97 -7.76
N ASN A 3 -15.88 6.97 -7.93
CA ASN A 3 -16.88 6.55 -6.96
C ASN A 3 -16.55 5.14 -6.47
N ILE A 4 -16.61 4.92 -5.16
CA ILE A 4 -16.36 3.61 -4.55
C ILE A 4 -17.61 3.13 -3.81
N ARG A 5 -18.09 1.94 -4.19
CA ARG A 5 -19.20 1.27 -3.51
C ARG A 5 -18.74 0.01 -2.81
N ALA A 6 -19.10 -0.14 -1.53
CA ALA A 6 -18.86 -1.34 -0.75
C ALA A 6 -20.09 -2.26 -0.76
N PHE A 7 -19.90 -3.54 -1.08
CA PHE A 7 -20.99 -4.49 -1.20
C PHE A 7 -20.55 -5.93 -0.90
N ILE A 8 -21.54 -6.78 -0.66
CA ILE A 8 -21.36 -8.23 -0.52
C ILE A 8 -22.12 -8.96 -1.63
N ARG A 9 -21.56 -10.07 -2.14
CA ARG A 9 -22.21 -10.88 -3.19
C ARG A 9 -23.02 -12.07 -2.67
N SER A 10 -22.71 -12.58 -1.48
CA SER A 10 -23.34 -13.79 -0.95
C SER A 10 -24.20 -13.47 0.26
N SER A 11 -25.46 -13.90 0.22
CA SER A 11 -26.43 -13.83 1.31
C SER A 11 -26.52 -15.12 2.13
N LYS A 12 -25.90 -16.22 1.67
CA LYS A 12 -26.08 -17.57 2.24
C LYS A 12 -24.95 -18.03 3.17
N LYS A 13 -23.90 -17.23 3.37
CA LYS A 13 -22.77 -17.56 4.25
C LYS A 13 -22.94 -16.90 5.61
N GLU A 14 -22.46 -17.53 6.68
CA GLU A 14 -22.39 -16.89 8.01
C GLU A 14 -21.52 -15.64 7.99
N PHE A 15 -20.41 -15.66 7.24
CA PHE A 15 -19.52 -14.52 7.03
C PHE A 15 -19.17 -14.34 5.56
N ALA A 16 -19.13 -13.09 5.11
CA ALA A 16 -18.72 -12.70 3.77
C ALA A 16 -17.71 -11.55 3.83
N LYS A 17 -16.72 -11.59 2.93
CA LYS A 17 -15.79 -10.49 2.70
C LYS A 17 -16.49 -9.33 1.99
N ILE A 18 -16.28 -8.11 2.49
CA ILE A 18 -16.73 -6.88 1.81
C ILE A 18 -15.86 -6.66 0.58
N ARG A 19 -16.53 -6.42 -0.56
CA ARG A 19 -15.90 -6.04 -1.83
C ARG A 19 -16.13 -4.58 -2.09
N PHE A 20 -15.15 -3.94 -2.70
CA PHE A 20 -15.21 -2.56 -3.11
C PHE A 20 -15.16 -2.51 -4.63
N ARG A 21 -16.10 -1.78 -5.22
CA ARG A 21 -16.09 -1.47 -6.65
C ARG A 21 -15.75 0.00 -6.81
N LEU A 22 -14.62 0.28 -7.43
CA LEU A 22 -14.24 1.61 -7.88
C LEU A 22 -14.74 1.80 -9.31
N THR A 23 -15.32 2.96 -9.60
CA THR A 23 -15.78 3.34 -10.93
C THR A 23 -15.33 4.77 -11.22
N ASP A 24 -14.65 4.98 -12.34
CA ASP A 24 -14.30 6.31 -12.83
C ASP A 24 -14.79 6.46 -14.28
N GLY A 25 -15.86 7.22 -14.46
CA GLY A 25 -16.55 7.32 -15.76
C GLY A 25 -17.22 6.02 -16.20
N ARG A 26 -17.28 5.79 -17.53
CA ARG A 26 -17.94 4.62 -18.12
C ARG A 26 -17.01 3.44 -18.38
N MET A 27 -15.70 3.66 -18.43
CA MET A 27 -14.74 2.66 -18.91
C MET A 27 -13.89 2.02 -17.82
N VAL A 28 -13.71 2.69 -16.67
CA VAL A 28 -12.90 2.14 -15.57
C VAL A 28 -13.81 1.55 -14.51
N GLN A 29 -13.79 0.23 -14.38
CA GLN A 29 -14.43 -0.50 -13.29
C GLN A 29 -13.43 -1.47 -12.67
N LEU A 30 -13.06 -1.19 -11.43
CA LEU A 30 -12.07 -1.97 -10.69
C LEU A 30 -12.69 -2.58 -9.44
N PHE A 31 -12.17 -3.74 -9.03
CA PHE A 31 -12.65 -4.47 -7.86
C PHE A 31 -11.51 -4.74 -6.89
N TYR A 32 -11.80 -4.52 -5.60
CA TYR A 32 -10.92 -4.89 -4.49
C TYR A 32 -11.71 -5.76 -3.50
N VAL A 33 -11.07 -6.81 -2.98
CA VAL A 33 -11.66 -7.71 -1.99
C VAL A 33 -10.92 -7.50 -0.67
N SER A 34 -11.61 -6.97 0.34
CA SER A 34 -11.01 -6.73 1.65
C SER A 34 -11.07 -7.96 2.56
N ASP A 35 -10.27 -7.94 3.62
CA ASP A 35 -10.35 -8.93 4.72
C ASP A 35 -11.39 -8.60 5.79
N ILE A 36 -12.25 -7.60 5.54
CA ILE A 36 -13.35 -7.27 6.44
C ILE A 36 -14.45 -8.33 6.29
N LEU A 37 -14.61 -9.17 7.31
CA LEU A 37 -15.66 -10.18 7.41
C LEU A 37 -16.88 -9.60 8.10
N VAL A 38 -18.04 -9.72 7.46
CA VAL A 38 -19.34 -9.32 8.02
C VAL A 38 -20.38 -10.40 7.76
N ASN A 39 -21.37 -10.51 8.65
CA ASN A 39 -22.53 -11.34 8.39
C ASN A 39 -23.43 -10.68 7.34
N PRO A 40 -23.75 -11.36 6.23
CA PRO A 40 -24.59 -10.80 5.17
C PRO A 40 -25.94 -10.26 5.63
N ASN A 41 -26.55 -10.87 6.64
CA ASN A 41 -27.84 -10.45 7.17
C ASN A 41 -27.77 -9.11 7.90
N GLN A 42 -26.58 -8.75 8.39
CA GLN A 42 -26.34 -7.53 9.17
C GLN A 42 -25.86 -6.35 8.32
N TRP A 43 -25.43 -6.59 7.08
CA TRP A 43 -24.92 -5.57 6.17
C TRP A 43 -26.03 -4.92 5.34
N ASP A 44 -25.96 -3.61 5.17
CA ASP A 44 -26.81 -2.83 4.27
C ASP A 44 -26.01 -2.41 3.02
N ASN A 45 -26.34 -2.99 1.85
CA ASN A 45 -25.66 -2.65 0.59
C ASN A 45 -25.98 -1.23 0.07
N ASN A 46 -27.10 -0.63 0.49
CA ASN A 46 -27.48 0.71 0.04
C ASN A 46 -26.76 1.78 0.86
N ARG A 47 -26.70 1.58 2.18
CA ARG A 47 -26.02 2.48 3.11
C ARG A 47 -24.54 2.17 3.29
N GLU A 48 -24.09 1.02 2.79
CA GLU A 48 -22.71 0.56 2.84
C GLU A 48 -22.16 0.51 4.27
N CYS A 49 -23.01 0.05 5.20
CA CYS A 49 -22.73 -0.02 6.63
C CYS A 49 -23.52 -1.16 7.31
N ILE A 50 -23.24 -1.40 8.59
CA ILE A 50 -24.06 -2.31 9.41
C ILE A 50 -25.46 -1.71 9.64
N LYS A 51 -26.51 -2.51 9.43
CA LYS A 51 -27.92 -2.13 9.62
C LYS A 51 -28.16 -1.63 11.05
N ALA A 52 -28.85 -0.49 11.17
CA ALA A 52 -29.11 0.16 12.46
C ALA A 52 -29.89 -0.72 13.46
N LYS A 53 -30.81 -1.57 12.98
CA LYS A 53 -31.70 -2.41 13.80
C LYS A 53 -31.06 -3.73 14.28
N VAL A 54 -29.81 -4.01 13.92
CA VAL A 54 -29.12 -5.24 14.33
C VAL A 54 -28.61 -5.10 15.76
N LEU A 55 -28.88 -6.13 16.59
CA LEU A 55 -28.34 -6.32 17.93
C LEU A 55 -26.82 -6.59 17.87
N ILE A 56 -26.06 -5.52 17.70
CA ILE A 56 -24.59 -5.51 17.76
C ILE A 56 -24.18 -4.37 18.70
N ASN A 57 -23.09 -4.58 19.45
CA ASN A 57 -22.49 -3.53 20.26
C ASN A 57 -22.10 -2.33 19.35
N ASN A 58 -22.48 -1.12 19.76
CA ASN A 58 -22.15 0.11 19.04
C ASN A 58 -20.64 0.26 18.78
N ILE A 59 -19.78 -0.24 19.67
CA ILE A 59 -18.31 -0.21 19.48
C ILE A 59 -17.91 -1.03 18.25
N GLU A 60 -18.35 -2.29 18.17
CA GLU A 60 -18.05 -3.18 17.04
C GLU A 60 -18.68 -2.67 15.73
N ARG A 61 -19.90 -2.11 15.81
CA ARG A 61 -20.54 -1.44 14.66
C ARG A 61 -19.66 -0.31 14.11
N ASN A 62 -19.24 0.59 14.99
CA ASN A 62 -18.41 1.73 14.62
C ASN A 62 -17.05 1.27 14.09
N LYS A 63 -16.46 0.23 14.68
CA LYS A 63 -15.20 -0.35 14.22
C LYS A 63 -15.28 -0.85 12.78
N ILE A 64 -16.34 -1.61 12.42
CA ILE A 64 -16.55 -2.09 11.05
C ILE A 64 -16.79 -0.91 10.10
N ASN A 65 -17.70 0.00 10.46
CA ASN A 65 -18.04 1.15 9.61
C ASN A 65 -16.82 2.05 9.38
N ASN A 66 -16.03 2.33 10.41
CA ASN A 66 -14.79 3.09 10.31
C ASN A 66 -13.77 2.37 9.41
N LYS A 67 -13.62 1.05 9.57
CA LYS A 67 -12.70 0.26 8.73
C LYS A 67 -13.12 0.28 7.25
N VAL A 68 -14.43 0.25 6.97
CA VAL A 68 -14.96 0.41 5.60
C VAL A 68 -14.65 1.79 5.04
N SER A 69 -14.92 2.86 5.79
CA SER A 69 -14.62 4.24 5.38
C SER A 69 -13.13 4.44 5.11
N GLU A 70 -12.29 3.91 6.00
CA GLU A 70 -10.84 3.99 5.86
C GLU A 70 -10.34 3.22 4.63
N THR A 71 -10.88 2.02 4.39
CA THR A 71 -10.55 1.25 3.19
C THR A 71 -10.92 2.01 1.92
N LYS A 72 -12.05 2.72 1.88
CA LYS A 72 -12.41 3.57 0.74
C LYS A 72 -11.39 4.69 0.52
N ARG A 73 -10.94 5.35 1.60
CA ARG A 73 -9.90 6.40 1.54
C ARG A 73 -8.62 5.85 0.94
N ILE A 74 -8.16 4.69 1.42
CA ILE A 74 -6.94 4.02 0.93
C ILE A 74 -7.08 3.63 -0.54
N ILE A 75 -8.23 3.08 -0.96
CA ILE A 75 -8.48 2.72 -2.36
C ILE A 75 -8.43 3.95 -3.28
N LEU A 76 -8.99 5.09 -2.85
CA LEU A 76 -8.87 6.34 -3.63
C LEU A 76 -7.41 6.76 -3.77
N GLN A 77 -6.64 6.74 -2.67
CA GLN A 77 -5.23 7.09 -2.70
C GLN A 77 -4.41 6.14 -3.60
N ALA A 78 -4.66 4.83 -3.51
CA ALA A 78 -4.04 3.83 -4.39
C ALA A 78 -4.37 4.08 -5.86
N PHE A 79 -5.62 4.43 -6.16
CA PHE A 79 -6.07 4.69 -7.53
C PHE A 79 -5.44 5.97 -8.12
N GLU A 80 -5.33 7.05 -7.34
CA GLU A 80 -4.66 8.27 -7.80
C GLU A 80 -3.16 8.06 -7.99
N ASN A 81 -2.51 7.27 -7.14
CA ASN A 81 -1.12 6.85 -7.34
C ASN A 81 -0.95 6.01 -8.62
N LEU A 82 -1.89 5.10 -8.89
CA LEU A 82 -1.89 4.26 -10.10
C LEU A 82 -2.11 5.08 -11.37
N LYS A 83 -2.90 6.17 -11.33
CA LYS A 83 -3.05 7.09 -12.45
C LYS A 83 -1.77 7.87 -12.76
N GLN A 84 -0.98 8.17 -11.73
CA GLN A 84 0.28 8.91 -11.88
C GLN A 84 1.43 8.00 -12.31
N SER A 85 1.30 6.68 -12.10
CA SER A 85 2.26 5.71 -12.60
C SER A 85 2.00 5.39 -14.08
N SER A 86 3.03 4.87 -14.76
CA SER A 86 2.92 4.39 -16.14
C SER A 86 2.32 2.97 -16.24
N GLU A 87 1.79 2.43 -15.13
CA GLU A 87 1.23 1.08 -15.08
C GLU A 87 -0.20 1.04 -15.59
N TYR A 88 -0.61 -0.10 -16.15
CA TYR A 88 -1.98 -0.31 -16.60
C TYR A 88 -2.97 -0.29 -15.42
N ILE A 89 -4.10 0.41 -15.61
CA ILE A 89 -5.17 0.50 -14.63
C ILE A 89 -5.97 -0.82 -14.61
N THR A 90 -5.57 -1.73 -13.73
CA THR A 90 -6.20 -3.05 -13.55
C THR A 90 -6.57 -3.30 -12.09
N SER A 91 -7.50 -4.23 -11.86
CA SER A 91 -7.93 -4.57 -10.49
C SER A 91 -6.80 -5.22 -9.69
N GLU A 92 -5.91 -5.95 -10.37
CA GLU A 92 -4.73 -6.56 -9.76
C GLU A 92 -3.73 -5.49 -9.28
N ASN A 93 -3.40 -4.52 -10.14
CA ASN A 93 -2.51 -3.43 -9.76
C ASN A 93 -3.12 -2.56 -8.66
N LEU A 94 -4.41 -2.25 -8.74
CA LEU A 94 -5.10 -1.56 -7.64
C LEU A 94 -4.97 -2.33 -6.32
N THR A 95 -5.18 -3.65 -6.35
CA THR A 95 -5.05 -4.50 -5.16
C THR A 95 -3.64 -4.43 -4.58
N LYS A 96 -2.60 -4.53 -5.41
CA LYS A 96 -1.20 -4.40 -4.98
C LYS A 96 -0.93 -3.05 -4.29
N TYR A 97 -1.40 -1.95 -4.86
CA TYR A 97 -1.21 -0.61 -4.28
C TYR A 97 -2.01 -0.44 -2.97
N VAL A 98 -3.24 -0.96 -2.91
CA VAL A 98 -4.06 -0.93 -1.68
C VAL A 98 -3.40 -1.74 -0.57
N ASP A 99 -2.96 -2.96 -0.86
CA ASP A 99 -2.31 -3.83 0.14
C ASP A 99 -0.99 -3.21 0.61
N ARG A 100 -0.24 -2.56 -0.29
CA ARG A 100 0.97 -1.81 0.08
C ARG A 100 0.66 -0.68 1.06
N LEU A 101 -0.39 0.10 0.83
CA LEU A 101 -0.79 1.20 1.71
C LEU A 101 -1.34 0.70 3.05
N ILE A 102 -2.18 -0.35 3.04
CA ILE A 102 -2.69 -0.98 4.26
C ILE A 102 -1.53 -1.53 5.09
N ASN A 103 -0.56 -2.18 4.46
CA ASN A 103 0.59 -2.73 5.16
C ASN A 103 1.58 -1.63 5.61
N SER A 104 1.69 -0.51 4.88
CA SER A 104 2.51 0.62 5.33
C SER A 104 1.90 1.35 6.53
N ASP A 105 0.57 1.45 6.59
CA ASP A 105 -0.15 2.06 7.73
C ASP A 105 -0.19 1.13 8.95
N ASN A 106 -0.25 -0.20 8.76
CA ASN A 106 -0.39 -1.15 9.87
C ASN A 106 0.94 -1.60 10.49
N ASN A 107 2.09 -1.39 9.84
CA ASN A 107 3.32 -2.11 10.18
C ASN A 107 4.55 -1.39 9.54
N LYS A 108 5.57 -0.87 10.26
CA LYS A 108 6.33 -1.48 11.38
C LYS A 108 6.58 -2.99 11.32
N THR A 109 6.19 -3.66 10.24
CA THR A 109 6.31 -5.12 10.09
C THR A 109 6.32 -5.46 8.60
N PHE A 110 7.55 -5.44 8.09
CA PHE A 110 8.07 -6.34 7.08
C PHE A 110 7.11 -7.46 6.68
N ASN A 111 6.43 -7.27 5.55
CA ASN A 111 6.14 -8.33 4.58
C ASN A 111 5.84 -7.62 3.25
N LEU A 112 6.93 -7.16 2.63
CA LEU A 112 6.93 -6.71 1.25
C LEU A 112 6.76 -7.97 0.39
N VAL A 113 5.61 -8.05 -0.27
CA VAL A 113 5.45 -8.73 -1.56
C VAL A 113 6.65 -8.32 -2.43
N GLU A 114 7.17 -9.31 -3.14
CA GLU A 114 8.47 -9.40 -3.82
C GLU A 114 8.78 -8.34 -4.89
N ASP A 115 8.65 -7.06 -4.56
CA ASP A 115 9.35 -5.98 -5.24
C ASP A 115 10.65 -5.76 -4.47
N ASN A 116 11.73 -6.26 -5.03
CA ASN A 116 13.10 -6.10 -4.56
C ASN A 116 13.46 -4.61 -4.35
N ASN A 117 13.06 -4.02 -3.22
CA ASN A 117 13.43 -2.66 -2.83
C ASN A 117 14.97 -2.57 -2.83
N PHE A 118 15.54 -1.49 -3.38
CA PHE A 118 16.99 -1.29 -3.54
C PHE A 118 17.78 -1.68 -2.28
N PHE A 119 17.28 -1.29 -1.11
CA PHE A 119 17.92 -1.61 0.16
C PHE A 119 17.83 -3.09 0.56
N GLN A 120 16.76 -3.79 0.17
CA GLN A 120 16.65 -5.23 0.39
C GLN A 120 17.59 -6.00 -0.54
N LEU A 121 17.74 -5.57 -1.80
CA LEU A 121 18.74 -6.14 -2.70
C LEU A 121 20.15 -5.92 -2.17
N PHE A 122 20.44 -4.71 -1.69
CA PHE A 122 21.72 -4.40 -1.07
C PHE A 122 21.95 -5.26 0.18
N GLN A 123 20.92 -5.49 0.99
CA GLN A 123 21.02 -6.36 2.15
C GLN A 123 21.26 -7.83 1.74
N LYS A 124 20.53 -8.35 0.73
CA LYS A 124 20.79 -9.68 0.16
C LYS A 124 22.21 -9.81 -0.38
N PHE A 125 22.76 -8.75 -1.00
CA PHE A 125 24.16 -8.70 -1.42
C PHE A 125 25.10 -8.80 -0.22
N ILE A 126 24.88 -8.03 0.84
CA ILE A 126 25.69 -8.11 2.07
C ILE A 126 25.64 -9.53 2.65
N ASP A 127 24.44 -10.09 2.80
CA ASP A 127 24.21 -11.38 3.46
C ASP A 127 24.81 -12.56 2.67
N SER A 128 24.82 -12.47 1.33
CA SER A 128 25.44 -13.47 0.45
C SER A 128 26.94 -13.23 0.21
N SER A 129 27.47 -12.05 0.57
CA SER A 129 28.86 -11.70 0.31
C SER A 129 29.83 -12.38 1.29
N LYS A 130 30.86 -13.05 0.77
CA LYS A 130 31.95 -13.61 1.57
C LYS A 130 33.06 -12.55 1.76
N VAL A 131 32.78 -11.51 2.54
CA VAL A 131 33.74 -10.42 2.82
C VAL A 131 34.12 -10.33 4.30
N SER A 132 35.24 -9.68 4.59
CA SER A 132 35.70 -9.48 5.97
C SER A 132 34.74 -8.61 6.79
N THR A 133 34.81 -8.72 8.12
CA THR A 133 34.00 -7.92 9.06
C THR A 133 34.15 -6.41 8.85
N ASN A 134 35.38 -5.95 8.62
CA ASN A 134 35.66 -4.54 8.33
C ASN A 134 34.98 -4.06 7.02
N ARG A 135 34.95 -4.93 6.00
CA ARG A 135 34.29 -4.64 4.72
C ARG A 135 32.77 -4.61 4.87
N LEU A 136 32.20 -5.54 5.65
CA LEU A 136 30.78 -5.53 6.01
C LEU A 136 30.39 -4.22 6.72
N GLN A 137 31.22 -3.76 7.66
CA GLN A 137 30.97 -2.51 8.38
C GLN A 137 31.00 -1.31 7.43
N SER A 138 31.94 -1.29 6.49
CA SER A 138 32.01 -0.26 5.45
C SER A 138 30.74 -0.24 4.59
N TYR A 139 30.23 -1.41 4.17
CA TYR A 139 28.96 -1.50 3.44
C TYR A 139 27.77 -1.01 4.26
N LYS A 140 27.72 -1.32 5.56
CA LYS A 140 26.69 -0.81 6.48
C LYS A 140 26.71 0.71 6.62
N VAL A 141 27.88 1.34 6.57
CA VAL A 141 27.99 2.80 6.57
C VAL A 141 27.42 3.38 5.29
N VAL A 142 27.77 2.81 4.12
CA VAL A 142 27.28 3.28 2.82
C VAL A 142 25.76 3.16 2.71
N ILE A 143 25.18 2.01 3.09
CA ILE A 143 23.72 1.83 3.04
C ILE A 143 23.01 2.80 4.01
N GLY A 144 23.62 3.10 5.16
CA GLY A 144 23.09 4.09 6.10
C GLY A 144 23.10 5.50 5.51
N LYS A 145 24.16 5.88 4.79
CA LYS A 145 24.25 7.16 4.07
C LYS A 145 23.20 7.26 2.96
N LEU A 146 23.01 6.21 2.16
CA LEU A 146 21.99 6.16 1.10
C LEU A 146 20.56 6.30 1.64
N LYS A 147 20.26 5.65 2.76
CA LYS A 147 18.94 5.81 3.43
C LYS A 147 18.68 7.24 3.88
N ARG A 148 19.70 7.91 4.44
CA ARG A 148 19.56 9.31 4.88
C ARG A 148 19.46 10.27 3.70
N PHE A 149 20.21 10.02 2.62
CA PHE A 149 20.09 10.77 1.38
C PHE A 149 18.67 10.71 0.81
N GLU A 150 18.07 9.50 0.73
CA GLU A 150 16.70 9.37 0.25
C GLU A 150 15.72 10.22 1.07
N LEU A 151 15.84 10.18 2.40
CA LEU A 151 15.01 10.98 3.30
C LEU A 151 15.24 12.48 3.09
N TYR A 152 16.49 12.91 2.99
CA TYR A 152 16.85 14.30 2.72
C TYR A 152 16.22 14.77 1.41
N TYR A 153 16.44 14.03 0.33
CA TYR A 153 15.98 14.38 -1.01
C TYR A 153 14.44 14.40 -1.11
N ARG A 154 13.76 13.51 -0.38
CA ARG A 154 12.30 13.55 -0.25
C ARG A 154 11.83 14.86 0.36
N LEU A 155 12.46 15.29 1.45
CA LEU A 155 12.05 16.49 2.20
C LEU A 155 12.46 17.80 1.52
N SER A 156 13.59 17.82 0.82
CA SER A 156 14.16 19.05 0.26
C SER A 156 13.76 19.33 -1.19
N ILE A 157 13.62 18.30 -2.02
CA ILE A 157 13.51 18.48 -3.48
C ILE A 157 12.25 17.81 -4.04
N LYS A 158 12.01 16.52 -3.74
CA LYS A 158 10.93 15.75 -4.37
C LYS A 158 10.23 14.84 -3.38
N ASN A 159 9.04 15.24 -2.93
CA ASN A 159 8.27 14.63 -1.85
C ASN A 159 7.91 13.12 -2.00
N ASN A 160 8.16 12.51 -3.18
CA ASN A 160 7.90 11.10 -3.48
C ASN A 160 9.12 10.36 -4.08
N PHE A 161 10.35 10.83 -3.83
CA PHE A 161 11.55 10.16 -4.34
C PHE A 161 11.83 8.83 -3.64
N ILE A 162 12.10 7.76 -4.40
CA ILE A 162 12.47 6.44 -3.87
C ILE A 162 13.72 5.96 -4.60
N LEU A 163 14.73 5.49 -3.86
CA LEU A 163 15.87 4.80 -4.46
C LEU A 163 15.45 3.40 -4.89
N SER A 164 15.60 3.15 -6.18
CA SER A 164 15.34 1.89 -6.86
C SER A 164 16.42 1.68 -7.90
N LEU A 165 16.64 0.45 -8.37
CA LEU A 165 17.61 0.20 -9.45
C LEU A 165 17.30 1.00 -10.72
N ASN A 166 16.02 1.31 -10.97
CA ASN A 166 15.59 2.07 -12.14
C ASN A 166 15.75 3.59 -11.95
N THR A 167 15.82 4.07 -10.71
CA THR A 167 15.96 5.50 -10.38
C THR A 167 17.41 5.87 -10.03
N PHE A 168 18.31 4.89 -9.91
CA PHE A 168 19.71 5.12 -9.60
C PHE A 168 20.49 5.48 -10.88
N SER A 169 20.33 6.72 -11.35
CA SER A 169 21.04 7.28 -12.51
C SER A 169 22.35 7.97 -12.09
N VAL A 170 23.16 8.35 -13.09
CA VAL A 170 24.39 9.14 -12.90
C VAL A 170 24.08 10.46 -12.18
N ASP A 171 23.01 11.17 -12.57
CA ASP A 171 22.63 12.43 -11.91
C ASP A 171 22.32 12.24 -10.41
N ILE A 172 21.66 11.13 -10.07
CA ILE A 172 21.34 10.80 -8.67
C ILE A 172 22.61 10.41 -7.89
N LEU A 173 23.60 9.80 -8.54
CA LEU A 173 24.91 9.54 -7.95
C LEU A 173 25.66 10.85 -7.65
N ASP A 174 25.66 11.79 -8.58
CA ASP A 174 26.29 13.10 -8.38
C ASP A 174 25.63 13.87 -7.22
N LEU A 175 24.29 13.84 -7.16
CA LEU A 175 23.53 14.42 -6.06
C LEU A 175 23.79 13.72 -4.73
N PHE A 176 23.98 12.40 -4.75
CA PHE A 176 24.35 11.66 -3.56
C PHE A 176 25.76 12.04 -3.10
N GLU A 177 26.72 12.17 -4.01
CA GLU A 177 28.08 12.60 -3.69
C GLU A 177 28.11 14.01 -3.10
N GLN A 178 27.33 14.94 -3.64
CA GLN A 178 27.15 16.29 -3.08
C GLN A 178 26.54 16.29 -1.67
N TYR A 179 25.76 15.27 -1.32
CA TYR A 179 25.16 15.12 -0.01
C TYR A 179 26.12 14.55 1.05
N LEU A 180 27.15 13.79 0.63
CA LEU A 180 28.02 13.02 1.52
C LEU A 180 29.02 13.85 2.34
#